data_AF-K4AKP1-F1
#
_entry.id   AF-K4AKP1-F1
#
_cell.length_a   1.000
_cell.length_b   1.000
_cell.length_c   1.000
_cell.angle_alpha   90.00
_cell.angle_beta   90.00
_cell.angle_gamma   90.00
#
_symmetry.space_group_name_H-M   'P 1'
#
loop_
_entity.id
_entity.type
_entity.pdbx_description
1 polymer ?
#
loop_
_entity_poly.entity_id
_entity_poly.type
_entity_poly.pdbx_seq_one_letter_code
_entity_poly.pdbx_strand_id
1 'polypeptide(L)'
;MARSALYVVALVVAAIALQAPTQASFTYTEEDLASDDSMWALYERWAAHHEVVREHGEKARRFPIFKNNARRNHDKYGNKGKSAINIFGDMTYEEVITVATGLRESDQDEQCSK
;
A
#
# COMPACT_ATOMS: atom_id res chain seq x y z
N MET A 1 11.73 44.40 15.57
CA MET A 1 12.70 43.45 14.97
C MET A 1 12.39 42.01 15.39
N ALA A 2 12.68 41.58 16.63
CA ALA A 2 12.53 40.18 17.06
C ALA A 2 11.09 39.63 17.04
N ARG A 3 10.09 40.43 17.46
CA ARG A 3 8.67 40.02 17.44
C ARG A 3 8.14 39.79 16.03
N SER A 4 8.54 40.63 15.08
CA SER A 4 8.17 40.53 13.67
C SER A 4 8.80 39.28 13.04
N ALA A 5 10.05 38.97 13.38
CA ALA A 5 10.71 37.75 12.92
C ALA A 5 10.05 36.48 13.46
N LEU A 6 9.65 36.47 14.75
CA LEU A 6 8.92 35.34 15.34
C LEU A 6 7.55 35.12 14.68
N TYR A 7 6.84 36.19 14.34
CA TYR A 7 5.58 36.10 13.59
C TYR A 7 5.78 35.54 12.18
N VAL A 8 6.81 36.00 11.46
CA VAL A 8 7.13 35.48 10.12
C VAL A 8 7.50 34.00 10.19
N VAL A 9 8.32 33.60 11.17
CA VAL A 9 8.67 32.18 11.38
C VAL A 9 7.43 31.35 11.70
N ALA A 10 6.54 31.83 12.58
CA ALA A 10 5.29 31.14 12.91
C ALA A 10 4.37 30.99 11.68
N LEU A 11 4.28 32.01 10.83
CA LEU A 11 3.49 31.95 9.59
C LEU A 11 4.09 30.99 8.56
N VAL A 12 5.42 30.93 8.44
CA VAL A 12 6.10 29.96 7.56
C VAL A 12 5.86 28.54 8.04
N VAL A 13 5.97 28.27 9.35
CA VAL A 13 5.70 26.94 9.93
C VAL A 13 4.24 26.54 9.74
N ALA A 14 3.28 27.46 9.96
CA ALA A 14 1.86 27.20 9.74
C ALA A 14 1.54 26.94 8.25
N ALA A 15 2.19 27.65 7.33
CA ALA A 15 2.03 27.43 5.89
C ALA A 15 2.52 26.04 5.45
N ILE A 16 3.61 25.53 6.05
CA ILE A 16 4.12 24.18 5.76
C ILE A 16 3.17 23.11 6.34
N ALA A 17 2.61 23.32 7.54
CA ALA A 17 1.68 22.38 8.16
C ALA A 17 0.36 22.18 7.38
N LEU A 18 -0.02 23.15 6.54
CA LEU A 18 -1.22 23.08 5.69
C LEU A 18 -1.05 22.16 4.46
N GLN A 19 0.16 21.69 4.15
CA GLN A 19 0.38 20.68 3.09
C GLN A 19 0.21 19.24 3.59
N ALA A 20 -0.65 18.99 4.58
CA ALA A 20 -0.99 17.62 4.95
C ALA A 20 -1.54 16.90 3.70
N PRO A 21 -0.92 15.78 3.26
CA PRO A 21 -1.35 15.09 2.06
C PRO A 21 -2.79 14.59 2.28
N THR A 22 -3.74 15.13 1.52
CA THR A 22 -5.06 14.52 1.40
C THR A 22 -4.83 13.19 0.69
N GLN A 23 -4.90 12.09 1.43
CA GLN A 23 -4.72 10.75 0.86
C GLN A 23 -5.93 10.46 -0.04
N ALA A 24 -5.80 10.82 -1.32
CA ALA A 24 -6.81 10.53 -2.33
C ALA A 24 -7.02 9.01 -2.39
N SER A 25 -8.25 8.54 -2.60
CA SER A 25 -8.46 7.10 -2.72
C SER A 25 -7.65 6.52 -3.90
N PHE A 26 -6.85 5.49 -3.63
CA PHE A 26 -6.17 4.76 -4.70
C PHE A 26 -7.20 4.01 -5.54
N THR A 27 -7.34 4.40 -6.80
CA THR A 27 -8.28 3.78 -7.74
C THR A 27 -7.60 3.28 -9.00
N TYR A 28 -8.18 2.27 -9.62
CA TYR A 28 -7.71 1.65 -10.85
C TYR A 28 -8.87 1.19 -11.73
N THR A 29 -8.55 0.91 -12.99
CA THR A 29 -9.50 0.60 -14.07
C THR A 29 -9.21 -0.77 -14.69
N GLU A 30 -10.07 -1.21 -15.62
CA GLU A 30 -9.86 -2.45 -16.38
C GLU A 30 -8.58 -2.43 -17.24
N GLU A 31 -8.17 -1.25 -17.73
CA GLU A 31 -6.93 -1.08 -18.51
C GLU A 31 -5.69 -1.46 -17.69
N ASP A 32 -5.72 -1.12 -16.39
CA ASP A 32 -4.66 -1.49 -15.45
C ASP A 32 -4.57 -3.00 -15.20
N LEU A 33 -5.61 -3.76 -15.58
CA LEU A 33 -5.68 -5.23 -15.44
C LEU A 33 -5.41 -5.98 -16.75
N ALA A 34 -5.29 -5.25 -17.86
CA ALA A 34 -5.29 -5.82 -19.21
C ALA A 34 -4.05 -6.68 -19.55
N SER A 35 -2.91 -6.43 -18.89
CA SER A 35 -1.65 -7.11 -19.16
C SER A 35 -0.78 -7.20 -17.91
N ASP A 36 0.22 -8.08 -17.92
CA ASP A 36 1.18 -8.17 -16.81
C ASP A 36 2.00 -6.88 -16.66
N ASP A 37 2.33 -6.18 -17.74
CA ASP A 37 3.04 -4.90 -17.70
C ASP A 37 2.17 -3.79 -17.09
N SER A 38 0.91 -3.68 -17.51
CA SER A 38 -0.01 -2.68 -16.93
C SER A 38 -0.32 -2.97 -15.46
N MET A 39 -0.39 -4.24 -15.08
CA MET A 39 -0.52 -4.64 -13.67
C MET A 39 0.73 -4.37 -12.86
N TRP A 40 1.92 -4.51 -13.44
CA TRP A 40 3.17 -4.15 -12.76
C TRP A 40 3.21 -2.65 -12.49
N ALA A 41 2.86 -1.83 -13.48
CA ALA A 41 2.72 -0.39 -13.30
C ALA A 41 1.67 -0.05 -12.23
N LEU A 42 0.54 -0.78 -12.18
CA LEU A 42 -0.45 -0.64 -11.12
C LEU A 42 0.12 -0.98 -9.74
N TYR A 43 0.90 -2.06 -9.64
CA TYR A 43 1.54 -2.50 -8.40
C TYR A 43 2.51 -1.45 -7.87
N GLU A 44 3.31 -0.83 -8.74
CA GLU A 44 4.24 0.23 -8.35
C GLU A 44 3.51 1.49 -7.87
N ARG A 45 2.43 1.91 -8.55
CA ARG A 45 1.60 3.04 -8.10
C ARG A 45 0.90 2.74 -6.78
N TRP A 46 0.40 1.52 -6.60
CA TRP A 46 -0.22 1.07 -5.35
C TRP A 46 0.78 1.11 -4.19
N ALA A 47 1.99 0.58 -4.40
CA ALA A 47 3.03 0.54 -3.38
C ALA A 47 3.48 1.95 -3.00
N ALA A 48 3.64 2.84 -3.98
CA ALA A 48 3.97 4.25 -3.74
C ALA A 48 2.85 4.97 -2.96
N HIS A 49 1.59 4.69 -3.28
CA HIS A 49 0.44 5.31 -2.62
C HIS A 49 0.28 4.89 -1.15
N HIS A 50 0.52 3.62 -0.85
CA HIS A 50 0.38 3.05 0.50
C HIS A 50 1.72 3.00 1.27
N GLU A 51 2.77 3.63 0.74
CA GLU A 51 4.12 3.65 1.32
C GLU A 51 4.68 2.24 1.62
N VAL A 52 4.30 1.25 0.81
CA VAL A 52 4.74 -0.13 0.95
C VAL A 52 6.12 -0.29 0.29
N VAL A 53 7.16 -0.32 1.12
CA VAL A 53 8.55 -0.51 0.67
C VAL A 53 8.90 -2.00 0.64
N ARG A 54 9.36 -2.48 -0.52
CA ARG A 54 9.82 -3.86 -0.75
C ARG A 54 11.04 -3.85 -1.66
N GLU A 55 11.98 -4.75 -1.42
CA GLU A 55 13.10 -4.98 -2.34
C GLU A 55 12.63 -5.60 -3.65
N HIS A 56 13.42 -5.46 -4.72
CA HIS A 56 13.03 -5.93 -6.07
C HIS A 56 12.67 -7.43 -6.11
N GLY A 57 13.46 -8.28 -5.43
CA GLY A 57 13.16 -9.71 -5.35
C GLY A 57 11.85 -10.01 -4.64
N GLU A 58 11.56 -9.29 -3.55
CA GLU A 58 10.31 -9.45 -2.81
C GLU A 58 9.12 -8.90 -3.59
N LYS A 59 9.28 -7.80 -4.32
CA LYS A 59 8.26 -7.30 -5.26
C LYS A 59 7.87 -8.37 -6.28
N ALA A 60 8.85 -9.05 -6.89
CA ALA A 60 8.59 -10.12 -7.84
C ALA A 60 7.84 -11.30 -7.19
N ARG A 61 8.18 -11.67 -5.95
CA ARG A 61 7.47 -12.73 -5.19
C ARG A 61 6.03 -12.37 -4.87
N ARG A 62 5.78 -11.08 -4.57
CA ARG A 62 4.50 -10.54 -4.11
C ARG A 62 3.55 -10.19 -5.25
N PHE A 63 4.10 -9.89 -6.42
CA PHE A 63 3.34 -9.47 -7.58
C PHE A 63 2.23 -10.44 -7.99
N PRO A 64 2.42 -11.78 -8.03
CA PRO A 64 1.32 -12.71 -8.30
C PRO A 64 0.15 -12.62 -7.31
N ILE A 65 0.44 -12.39 -6.02
CA ILE A 65 -0.57 -12.21 -4.96
C ILE A 65 -1.35 -10.92 -5.22
N PHE A 66 -0.62 -9.83 -5.47
CA PHE A 66 -1.21 -8.56 -5.86
C PHE A 66 -2.12 -8.69 -7.07
N LYS A 67 -1.68 -9.40 -8.11
CA LYS A 67 -2.48 -9.61 -9.32
C LYS A 67 -3.82 -10.29 -9.03
N ASN A 68 -3.79 -11.33 -8.20
CA ASN A 68 -4.99 -12.06 -7.80
C ASN A 68 -5.95 -11.19 -6.98
N ASN A 69 -5.41 -10.43 -6.03
CA ASN A 69 -6.19 -9.54 -5.17
C ASN A 69 -6.83 -8.39 -5.96
N ALA A 70 -6.09 -7.78 -6.90
CA ALA A 70 -6.59 -6.73 -7.78
C ALA A 70 -7.77 -7.23 -8.64
N ARG A 71 -7.62 -8.38 -9.30
CA ARG A 71 -8.70 -8.98 -10.09
C ARG A 71 -9.92 -9.32 -9.23
N ARG A 72 -9.73 -10.02 -8.10
CA ARG A 72 -10.84 -10.35 -7.19
C ARG A 72 -11.59 -9.11 -6.70
N ASN A 73 -10.86 -8.04 -6.39
CA ASN A 73 -11.46 -6.77 -5.96
C ASN A 73 -12.26 -6.13 -7.10
N HIS A 74 -11.72 -6.13 -8.32
CA HIS A 74 -12.42 -5.67 -9.50
C HIS A 74 -13.67 -6.49 -9.81
N ASP A 75 -13.62 -7.81 -9.76
CA ASP A 75 -14.79 -8.66 -10.03
C ASP A 75 -15.91 -8.42 -9.01
N LYS A 76 -15.55 -8.11 -7.76
CA LYS A 76 -16.51 -7.90 -6.67
C LYS A 76 -17.07 -6.48 -6.63
N TYR A 77 -16.29 -5.47 -7.00
CA TYR A 77 -16.62 -4.05 -6.79
C TYR A 77 -16.52 -3.16 -8.03
N GLY A 78 -15.92 -3.65 -9.13
CA GLY A 78 -15.56 -2.90 -10.33
C GLY A 78 -16.74 -2.51 -11.23
N ASN A 79 -17.90 -3.13 -11.06
CA ASN A 79 -19.13 -2.73 -11.77
C ASN A 79 -19.63 -1.30 -11.42
N LYS A 80 -18.95 -0.60 -10.49
CA LYS A 80 -19.22 0.79 -10.10
C LYS A 80 -18.20 1.80 -10.67
N GLY A 81 -17.34 1.37 -11.60
CA GLY A 81 -16.49 2.24 -12.43
C GLY A 81 -15.06 2.45 -11.92
N LYS A 82 -14.83 2.50 -10.60
CA LYS A 82 -13.48 2.59 -10.02
C LYS A 82 -13.33 1.63 -8.86
N SER A 83 -12.38 0.72 -8.97
CA SER A 83 -12.01 -0.20 -7.89
C SER A 83 -10.90 0.39 -7.04
N ALA A 84 -10.83 0.01 -5.77
CA ALA A 84 -9.78 0.45 -4.84
C ALA A 84 -9.16 -0.75 -4.12
N ILE A 85 -7.82 -0.81 -4.10
CA ILE A 85 -7.05 -1.81 -3.35
C ILE A 85 -6.52 -1.14 -2.08
N ASN A 86 -6.71 -1.82 -0.94
CA ASN A 86 -6.24 -1.36 0.37
C ASN A 86 -4.73 -1.63 0.57
N ILE A 87 -4.20 -1.30 1.75
CA ILE A 87 -2.78 -1.50 2.11
C ILE A 87 -2.33 -2.97 2.12
N PHE A 88 -3.25 -3.93 2.12
CA PHE A 88 -2.96 -5.37 2.12
C PHE A 88 -2.96 -5.98 0.72
N GLY A 89 -2.87 -5.14 -0.32
CA GLY A 89 -2.98 -5.54 -1.71
C GLY A 89 -2.07 -6.70 -2.13
N ASP A 90 -0.89 -6.84 -1.53
CA ASP A 90 0.09 -7.89 -1.88
C ASP A 90 0.31 -8.97 -0.80
N MET A 91 -0.61 -9.03 0.17
CA MET A 91 -0.61 -10.02 1.25
C MET A 91 -1.66 -11.11 1.00
N THR A 92 -1.38 -12.30 1.49
CA THR A 92 -2.39 -13.37 1.60
C THR A 92 -3.29 -13.12 2.81
N TYR A 93 -4.40 -13.86 2.88
CA TYR A 93 -5.32 -13.73 4.01
C TYR A 93 -4.64 -14.11 5.34
N GLU A 94 -3.85 -15.18 5.33
CA GLU A 94 -3.12 -15.70 6.47
C GLU A 94 -2.13 -14.64 7.00
N GLU A 95 -1.38 -14.00 6.11
CA GLU A 95 -0.45 -12.93 6.49
C GLU A 95 -1.16 -11.71 7.07
N VAL A 96 -2.32 -11.35 6.52
CA VAL A 96 -3.15 -10.26 7.07
C VAL A 96 -3.62 -10.61 8.47
N ILE A 97 -4.07 -11.85 8.70
CA ILE A 97 -4.48 -12.31 10.03
C ILE A 97 -3.29 -12.29 11.00
N THR A 98 -2.11 -12.78 10.60
CA THR A 98 -0.90 -12.73 11.43
C THR A 98 -0.53 -11.30 11.82
N VAL A 99 -0.54 -10.36 10.88
CA VAL A 99 -0.24 -8.94 11.16
C VAL A 99 -1.32 -8.29 12.04
N ALA A 100 -2.60 -8.57 11.77
CA ALA A 100 -3.71 -7.93 12.46
C ALA A 100 -3.96 -8.49 13.87
N THR A 101 -3.71 -9.78 14.09
CA THR A 101 -3.97 -10.46 15.37
C THR A 101 -2.71 -10.64 16.23
N GLY A 102 -1.51 -10.48 15.64
CA GLY A 102 -0.25 -10.67 16.34
C GLY A 102 0.08 -12.13 16.66
N LEU A 103 -0.66 -13.09 16.10
CA LEU A 103 -0.33 -14.51 16.20
C LEU A 103 0.92 -14.79 15.37
N ARG A 104 2.08 -14.72 16.02
CA ARG A 104 3.36 -15.18 15.47
C ARG A 104 3.21 -16.66 15.12
N GLU A 105 3.73 -17.08 13.97
CA GLU A 105 4.03 -18.50 13.75
C GLU A 105 4.94 -18.95 14.89
N SER A 106 4.34 -19.64 15.86
CA SER A 106 5.05 -20.30 16.94
C SER A 106 5.81 -21.48 16.35
N ASP A 107 7.13 -21.39 16.37
CA ASP A 107 8.08 -22.47 16.62
C ASP A 107 7.88 -23.78 15.83
N GLN A 108 8.30 -23.82 14.55
CA GLN A 108 8.53 -25.10 13.84
C GLN A 108 9.99 -25.40 13.47
N ASP A 109 10.94 -24.51 13.79
CA ASP A 109 12.36 -24.78 13.51
C ASP A 109 13.15 -25.35 14.71
N GLU A 110 12.54 -25.49 15.89
CA GLU A 110 13.15 -26.16 17.06
C GLU A 110 12.61 -27.58 17.30
N GLN A 111 12.37 -28.35 16.23
CA GLN A 111 12.11 -29.79 16.35
C GLN A 111 12.94 -30.67 15.39
N CYS A 112 13.91 -30.09 14.65
CA CYS A 112 14.89 -30.86 13.88
C CYS A 112 16.27 -30.97 14.57
N SER A 113 16.36 -30.66 15.86
CA SER A 113 17.60 -30.85 16.63
C SER A 113 17.31 -31.08 18.11
N LYS A 114 16.75 -32.24 18.47
CA LYS A 114 16.88 -32.92 19.77
C LYS A 114 16.52 -34.38 19.60
#